data_AF-A0A2X3GNE3-F1
#
_entry.id   AF-A0A2X3GNE3-F1
#
_cell.length_a   1.000
_cell.length_b   1.000
_cell.length_c   1.000
_cell.angle_alpha   90.00
_cell.angle_beta   90.00
_cell.angle_gamma   90.00
#
_symmetry.space_group_name_H-M   'P 1'
#
loop_
_entity.id
_entity.type
_entity.pdbx_description
1 polymer ?
#
loop_
_entity_poly.entity_id
_entity_poly.type
_entity_poly.pdbx_seq_one_letter_code
_entity_poly.pdbx_strand_id
1 'polypeptide(L)' 'MKLAIHNEVAVSNDEVRQLDRAYVFHSWSMQGNLNPLVIAGGARLRAMGL' A
#
# COMPACT_ATOMS: atom_id res chain seq x y z
N MET A 1 28.62 -22.08 2.39
CA MET A 1 27.69 -21.72 1.29
C MET A 1 26.56 -20.89 1.89
N LYS A 2 26.53 -19.58 1.59
CA LYS A 2 25.47 -18.67 2.04
C LYS A 2 24.37 -18.72 0.99
N LEU A 3 23.22 -19.30 1.33
CA LEU A 3 22.05 -19.26 0.46
C LEU A 3 21.54 -17.81 0.50
N ALA A 4 21.92 -17.01 -0.49
CA ALA A 4 21.34 -15.69 -0.70
C ALA A 4 19.94 -15.90 -1.25
N ILE A 5 18.94 -15.95 -0.36
CA ILE A 5 17.56 -15.67 -0.75
C ILE A 5 17.50 -14.17 -1.02
N HIS A 6 17.89 -13.77 -2.21
CA HIS A 6 17.69 -12.42 -2.72
C HIS A 6 16.74 -12.55 -3.89
N ASN A 7 15.47 -12.56 -3.56
CA ASN A 7 14.44 -12.17 -4.49
C ASN A 7 13.52 -11.21 -3.74
N GLU A 8 14.05 -10.04 -3.39
CA GLU A 8 13.20 -8.89 -3.09
C GLU A 8 12.52 -8.53 -4.41
N VAL A 9 11.42 -9.22 -4.73
CA VAL A 9 10.51 -8.76 -5.77
C VAL A 9 9.99 -7.43 -5.27
N ALA A 10 10.46 -6.35 -5.90
CA ALA A 10 9.92 -5.03 -5.63
C ALA A 10 8.44 -5.04 -6.05
N VAL A 11 7.54 -5.02 -5.08
CA VAL A 11 6.09 -4.93 -5.33
C VAL A 11 5.80 -3.59 -5.96
N SER A 12 5.13 -3.60 -7.12
CA SER A 12 4.78 -2.38 -7.84
C SER A 12 3.50 -1.74 -7.29
N ASN A 13 3.33 -0.43 -7.46
CA ASN A 13 2.09 0.24 -7.06
C ASN A 13 0.85 -0.29 -7.82
N ASP A 14 1.04 -0.75 -9.06
CA ASP A 14 -0.08 -1.30 -9.83
C ASP A 14 -0.51 -2.67 -9.31
N GLU A 15 0.44 -3.50 -8.91
CA GLU A 15 0.16 -4.76 -8.21
C GLU A 15 -0.62 -4.50 -6.91
N VAL A 16 -0.19 -3.52 -6.10
CA VAL A 16 -0.93 -3.12 -4.89
C VAL A 16 -2.36 -2.70 -5.23
N ARG A 17 -2.57 -1.89 -6.27
CA ARG A 17 -3.93 -1.47 -6.68
C ARG A 17 -4.80 -2.62 -7.17
N GLN A 18 -4.23 -3.59 -7.89
CA GLN A 18 -4.99 -4.75 -8.36
C GLN A 18 -5.44 -5.62 -7.17
N LEU A 19 -4.52 -5.89 -6.24
CA LEU A 19 -4.83 -6.68 -5.05
C LEU A 19 -5.82 -5.96 -4.12
N ASP A 20 -5.66 -4.64 -3.94
CA ASP A 20 -6.58 -3.82 -3.17
C ASP A 20 -8.01 -3.89 -3.73
N ARG A 21 -8.18 -3.68 -5.05
CA ARG A 21 -9.51 -3.79 -5.68
C ARG A 21 -10.13 -5.18 -5.56
N ALA A 22 -9.31 -6.23 -5.59
CA ALA A 22 -9.77 -7.61 -5.55
C ALA A 22 -10.19 -8.06 -4.14
N TYR A 23 -9.56 -7.53 -3.09
CA TYR A 23 -9.64 -8.13 -1.75
C TYR A 23 -9.98 -7.14 -0.62
N VAL A 24 -9.89 -5.84 -0.84
CA VAL A 24 -10.13 -4.82 0.20
C VAL A 24 -11.46 -4.11 -0.05
N PHE A 25 -12.35 -4.13 0.95
CA PHE A 25 -13.56 -3.32 0.94
C PHE A 25 -13.25 -1.91 1.47
N HIS A 26 -13.55 -0.89 0.66
CA HIS A 26 -13.39 0.50 1.06
C HIS A 26 -14.71 1.05 1.58
N SER A 27 -14.79 1.29 2.90
CA SER A 27 -15.99 1.87 3.49
C SER A 27 -16.28 3.26 2.90
N TRP A 28 -17.58 3.53 2.73
CA TRP A 28 -18.09 4.81 2.23
C TRP A 28 -17.58 5.21 0.84
N SER A 29 -17.15 4.22 0.05
CA SER A 29 -16.70 4.38 -1.33
C SER A 29 -17.45 3.42 -2.26
N MET A 30 -17.65 3.80 -3.53
CA MET A 30 -18.15 2.88 -4.56
C MET A 30 -17.00 2.02 -5.09
N GLN A 31 -17.10 0.69 -4.95
CA GLN A 31 -16.00 -0.24 -5.23
C GLN A 31 -15.58 -0.31 -6.72
N GLY A 32 -16.54 -0.23 -7.66
CA GLY A 32 -16.34 -0.62 -9.06
C GLY A 32 -15.38 0.25 -9.89
N ASN A 33 -15.11 1.50 -9.49
CA ASN A 33 -14.19 2.41 -10.21
C ASN A 33 -13.15 3.05 -9.28
N LEU A 34 -12.83 2.38 -8.15
CA LEU A 34 -11.90 2.94 -7.19
C LEU A 34 -10.46 2.86 -7.73
N ASN A 35 -9.74 3.98 -7.67
CA ASN A 35 -8.30 4.06 -7.95
C ASN A 35 -7.55 4.45 -6.66
N PRO A 36 -7.21 3.48 -5.80
CA PRO A 36 -6.62 3.75 -4.50
C PRO A 36 -5.26 4.45 -4.61
N LEU A 37 -5.03 5.41 -3.72
CA LEU A 37 -3.71 5.99 -3.51
C LEU A 37 -2.85 5.02 -2.70
N VAL A 38 -1.74 4.57 -3.29
CA VAL A 38 -0.77 3.71 -2.59
C VAL A 38 0.12 4.58 -1.70
N ILE A 39 0.15 4.28 -0.40
CA ILE A 39 1.00 4.96 0.59
C ILE A 39 2.06 3.98 1.07
N ALA A 40 3.31 4.17 0.62
CA ALA A 40 4.43 3.31 0.98
C ALA A 40 5.10 3.70 2.31
N GLY A 41 4.72 4.83 2.91
CA GLY A 41 5.25 5.30 4.18
C GLY A 41 4.59 6.58 4.67
N GLY A 42 4.81 6.91 5.94
CA GLY A 42 4.28 8.13 6.56
C GLY A 42 5.18 8.60 7.70
N ALA A 43 5.23 9.91 7.92
CA ALA A 43 5.92 10.50 9.05
C ALA A 43 4.92 10.86 10.15
N ARG A 44 5.37 10.79 11.41
CA ARG A 44 4.58 11.26 12.54
C ARG A 44 4.51 12.79 12.52
N LEU A 45 3.30 13.34 12.49
CA LEU A 45 3.07 14.74 12.86
C LEU A 45 3.14 14.86 14.39
N ARG A 46 3.96 15.79 14.90
CA ARG A 46 4.03 16.11 16.34
C ARG A 46 3.36 17.45 16.58
N ALA A 47 2.25 17.45 17.31
CA ALA A 47 1.71 18.69 17.86
C ALA A 47 2.70 19.21 18.92
N MET A 48 3.17 20.44 18.75
CA MET A 48 3.88 21.17 19.81
C MET A 48 2.82 21.92 20.61
N GLY A 49 2.76 21.63 21.91
CA GLY A 49 1.83 22.30 22.83
C GLY A 49 2.12 23.79 22.91
N LEU A 50 1.06 24.59 23.01
CA LEU A 50 1.12 26.01 23.33
C LEU A 50 1.55 26.21 24.78
#